data_AF-A0A1J5IIQ0-F1
#
_entry.id   AF-A0A1J5IIQ0-F1
#
_cell.length_a   1.000
_cell.length_b   1.000
_cell.length_c   1.000
_cell.angle_alpha   90.00
_cell.angle_beta   90.00
_cell.angle_gamma   90.00
#
_symmetry.space_group_name_H-M   'P 1'
#
loop_
_entity.id
_entity.type
_entity.pdbx_description
1 polymer ?
#
loop_
_entity_poly.entity_id
_entity_poly.type
_entity_poly.pdbx_seq_one_letter_code
_entity_poly.pdbx_strand_id
1 'polypeptide(L)'
;MREKVVSKCDQDSPMSRLRLLELILDNIHNGVIVTDADGYVIFFNKPYGQFLGIDADAQIGKHATEVIENTRMHIVAKTGEAEINKPHRIKGQNMVVQRIPIKQDGKVVAVFGQVMFKHVSDVGKLAKDLSFLQSKLKMYEEELLTLRAERYTFDSILGTNPAILSLKKGFFRRIYG
;
A
#
# COMPACT_ATOMS: atom_id res chain seq x y z
N MET A 1 15.02 -44.49 -27.68
CA MET A 1 14.81 -43.58 -26.54
C MET A 1 16.12 -42.86 -26.26
N ARG A 2 16.23 -41.58 -26.64
CA ARG A 2 17.36 -40.70 -26.26
C ARG A 2 16.77 -39.52 -25.52
N GLU A 3 16.78 -39.58 -24.20
CA GLU A 3 16.62 -38.40 -23.36
C GLU A 3 17.91 -37.59 -23.48
N LYS A 4 17.84 -36.48 -24.22
CA LYS A 4 18.86 -35.44 -24.10
C LYS A 4 18.57 -34.69 -22.80
N VAL A 5 19.40 -34.95 -21.81
CA VAL A 5 19.64 -34.04 -20.69
C VAL A 5 20.07 -32.70 -21.30
N VAL A 6 19.13 -31.77 -21.44
CA VAL A 6 19.43 -30.38 -21.81
C VAL A 6 20.17 -29.79 -20.62
N SER A 7 21.44 -29.51 -20.87
CA SER A 7 22.42 -28.95 -19.95
C SER A 7 21.91 -27.68 -19.28
N LYS A 8 22.16 -27.57 -17.97
CA LYS A 8 21.90 -26.38 -17.13
C LYS A 8 22.58 -25.09 -17.66
N CYS A 9 23.48 -25.21 -18.63
CA CYS A 9 24.33 -24.14 -19.16
C CYS A 9 23.62 -23.15 -20.11
N ASP A 10 22.44 -23.47 -20.65
CA ASP A 10 21.71 -22.58 -21.58
C ASP A 10 20.85 -21.51 -20.88
N GLN A 11 20.78 -21.52 -19.54
CA GLN A 11 19.89 -20.65 -18.78
C GLN A 11 20.48 -19.26 -18.47
N ASP A 12 21.79 -19.06 -18.61
CA ASP A 12 22.51 -17.83 -18.27
C ASP A 12 22.81 -16.92 -19.49
N SER A 13 22.00 -17.00 -20.54
CA SER A 13 22.14 -16.05 -21.66
C SER A 13 21.67 -14.64 -21.25
N PRO A 14 22.29 -13.56 -21.76
CA PRO A 14 21.82 -12.20 -21.53
C PRO A 14 20.33 -12.02 -21.87
N MET A 15 19.86 -12.71 -22.92
CA MET A 15 18.46 -12.73 -23.34
C MET A 15 17.54 -13.42 -22.33
N SER A 16 18.01 -14.49 -21.67
CA SER A 16 17.25 -15.20 -20.63
C SER A 16 17.01 -14.29 -19.42
N ARG A 17 18.04 -13.53 -19.00
CA ARG A 17 17.96 -12.58 -17.88
C ARG A 17 17.03 -11.41 -18.20
N LEU A 18 17.12 -10.88 -19.42
CA LEU A 18 16.28 -9.76 -19.87
C LEU A 18 14.80 -10.18 -19.91
N ARG A 19 14.51 -11.38 -20.43
CA ARG A 19 13.16 -11.94 -20.44
C ARG A 19 12.61 -12.21 -19.04
N LEU A 20 13.45 -12.64 -18.10
CA LEU A 20 13.03 -12.81 -16.71
C LEU A 20 12.66 -11.47 -16.07
N LEU A 21 13.43 -10.41 -16.31
CA LEU A 21 13.13 -9.06 -15.82
C LEU A 21 11.81 -8.53 -16.38
N GLU A 22 11.58 -8.69 -17.69
CA GLU A 22 10.30 -8.33 -18.32
C GLU A 22 9.13 -9.05 -17.64
N LEU A 23 9.24 -10.36 -17.44
CA LEU A 23 8.21 -11.16 -16.77
C LEU A 23 7.94 -10.68 -15.34
N ILE A 24 9.00 -10.36 -14.58
CA ILE A 24 8.85 -9.82 -13.22
C ILE A 24 8.07 -8.51 -13.25
N LEU A 25 8.44 -7.58 -14.14
CA LEU A 25 7.78 -6.27 -14.25
C LEU A 25 6.33 -6.38 -14.75
N ASP A 26 6.03 -7.32 -15.64
CA ASP A 26 4.67 -7.60 -16.11
C ASP A 26 3.78 -8.24 -15.03
N ASN A 27 4.36 -8.97 -14.07
CA ASN A 27 3.62 -9.55 -12.94
C ASN A 27 3.37 -8.55 -11.81
N ILE A 28 4.00 -7.37 -11.83
CA ILE A 28 3.65 -6.29 -10.90
C ILE A 28 2.25 -5.79 -11.26
N HIS A 29 1.27 -6.03 -10.39
CA HIS A 29 -0.14 -5.64 -10.61
C HIS A 29 -0.35 -4.13 -10.77
N ASN A 30 0.63 -3.33 -10.35
CA ASN A 30 0.62 -1.89 -10.49
C ASN A 30 1.28 -1.45 -11.80
N GLY A 31 0.94 -0.24 -12.24
CA GLY A 31 1.52 0.31 -13.47
C GLY A 31 3.01 0.59 -13.32
N VAL A 32 3.81 0.13 -14.29
CA VAL A 32 5.25 0.35 -14.37
C VAL A 32 5.61 0.95 -15.73
N ILE A 33 6.48 1.95 -15.70
CA ILE A 33 7.06 2.60 -16.88
C ILE A 33 8.55 2.81 -16.64
N VAL A 34 9.37 2.60 -17.65
CA VAL A 34 10.77 3.01 -17.64
C VAL A 34 11.03 3.90 -18.84
N THR A 35 11.74 5.00 -18.62
CA THR A 35 12.22 5.87 -19.71
C THR A 35 13.74 5.89 -19.75
N ASP A 36 14.30 6.23 -20.90
CA ASP A 36 15.70 6.67 -20.98
C ASP A 36 15.90 8.06 -20.31
N ALA A 37 17.13 8.59 -20.41
CA ALA A 37 17.51 9.89 -19.87
C ALA A 37 16.86 11.08 -20.61
N ASP A 38 16.40 10.88 -21.84
CA ASP A 38 15.72 11.91 -22.65
C ASP A 38 14.20 11.88 -22.45
N GLY A 39 13.69 10.88 -21.74
CA GLY A 39 12.27 10.74 -21.41
C GLY A 39 11.47 9.87 -22.37
N TYR A 40 12.11 9.14 -23.27
CA TYR A 40 11.46 8.18 -24.17
C TYR A 40 11.23 6.85 -23.46
N VAL A 41 10.06 6.26 -23.66
CA VAL A 41 9.66 5.01 -23.02
C VAL A 41 10.47 3.84 -23.59
N ILE A 42 11.16 3.12 -22.72
CA ILE A 42 11.90 1.89 -23.04
C ILE A 42 11.21 0.63 -22.51
N PHE A 43 10.32 0.78 -21.53
CA PHE A 43 9.51 -0.31 -21.01
C PHE A 43 8.18 0.22 -20.47
N PHE A 44 7.11 -0.55 -20.69
CA PHE A 44 5.77 -0.24 -20.22
C PHE A 44 5.04 -1.54 -19.93
N ASN A 45 4.67 -1.80 -18.67
CA ASN A 45 4.07 -3.10 -18.35
C ASN A 45 2.60 -3.20 -18.79
N LYS A 46 2.16 -4.43 -19.06
CA LYS A 46 0.78 -4.70 -19.49
C LYS A 46 -0.28 -4.21 -18.49
N PRO A 47 -0.12 -4.39 -17.17
CA PRO A 47 -1.07 -3.86 -16.19
C PRO A 47 -1.27 -2.34 -16.29
N TYR A 48 -0.23 -1.58 -16.63
CA TYR A 48 -0.40 -0.14 -16.82
C TYR A 48 -1.18 0.18 -18.09
N GLY A 49 -0.90 -0.53 -19.19
CA GLY A 49 -1.63 -0.37 -20.46
C GLY A 49 -3.12 -0.65 -20.29
N GLN A 50 -3.45 -1.75 -19.63
CA GLN A 50 -4.83 -2.12 -19.29
C GLN A 50 -5.51 -1.05 -18.43
N PHE A 51 -4.81 -0.50 -17.44
CA PHE A 51 -5.35 0.57 -16.59
C PHE A 51 -5.63 1.86 -17.37
N LEU A 52 -4.72 2.25 -18.27
CA LEU A 52 -4.89 3.44 -19.09
C LEU A 52 -5.84 3.23 -20.27
N GLY A 53 -6.08 1.99 -20.67
CA GLY A 53 -6.85 1.64 -21.87
C GLY A 53 -6.04 1.88 -23.16
N ILE A 54 -4.73 1.69 -23.11
CA ILE A 54 -3.81 1.86 -24.24
C ILE A 54 -2.98 0.59 -24.43
N ASP A 55 -2.54 0.34 -25.66
CA ASP A 55 -1.60 -0.74 -25.95
C ASP A 55 -0.21 -0.39 -25.40
N ALA A 56 0.33 -1.25 -24.53
CA ALA A 56 1.62 -1.06 -23.86
C ALA A 56 2.79 -1.07 -24.87
N ASP A 57 2.76 -2.00 -25.82
CA ASP A 57 3.83 -2.19 -26.79
C ASP A 57 3.91 -0.98 -27.75
N ALA A 58 2.76 -0.41 -28.11
CA ALA A 58 2.66 0.81 -28.91
C ALA A 58 3.14 2.09 -28.20
N GLN A 59 3.48 2.04 -26.91
CA GLN A 59 4.04 3.20 -26.20
C GLN A 59 5.56 3.25 -26.19
N ILE A 60 6.22 2.13 -26.51
CA ILE A 60 7.68 2.07 -26.58
C ILE A 60 8.18 3.05 -27.66
N GLY A 61 9.21 3.82 -27.32
CA GLY A 61 9.81 4.84 -28.19
C GLY A 61 9.09 6.19 -28.21
N LYS A 62 7.93 6.34 -27.57
CA LYS A 62 7.26 7.64 -27.43
C LYS A 62 7.82 8.41 -26.24
N HIS A 63 7.78 9.75 -26.30
CA HIS A 63 8.14 10.55 -25.14
C HIS A 63 7.06 10.41 -24.06
N ALA A 64 7.45 10.30 -22.78
CA ALA A 64 6.52 10.00 -21.69
C ALA A 64 5.35 10.99 -21.58
N THR A 65 5.55 12.26 -21.98
CA THR A 65 4.49 13.29 -21.98
C THR A 65 3.39 13.06 -22.99
N GLU A 66 3.64 12.25 -24.02
CA GLU A 66 2.64 11.83 -25.01
C GLU A 66 1.85 10.61 -24.53
N VAL A 67 2.44 9.82 -23.62
CA VAL A 67 1.87 8.57 -23.12
C VAL A 67 1.03 8.80 -21.86
N ILE A 68 1.52 9.62 -20.93
CA ILE A 68 0.91 9.81 -19.61
C ILE A 68 0.72 11.31 -19.36
N GLU A 69 -0.52 11.72 -19.13
CA GLU A 69 -0.83 13.10 -18.77
C GLU A 69 -0.13 13.54 -17.49
N ASN A 70 0.32 14.81 -17.47
CA ASN A 70 0.98 15.45 -16.33
C ASN A 70 2.26 14.75 -15.85
N THR A 71 2.81 13.81 -16.61
CA THR A 71 3.97 13.03 -16.15
C THR A 71 5.18 13.91 -15.92
N ARG A 72 6.02 13.49 -14.97
CA ARG A 72 7.26 14.20 -14.62
C ARG A 72 8.50 13.32 -14.78
N MET A 73 8.40 12.23 -15.57
CA MET A 73 9.54 11.34 -15.85
C MET A 73 10.71 12.12 -16.45
N HIS A 74 10.45 12.96 -17.45
CA HIS A 74 11.45 13.83 -18.09
C HIS A 74 12.04 14.88 -17.13
N ILE A 75 11.31 15.28 -16.09
CA ILE A 75 11.83 16.21 -15.06
C ILE A 75 12.80 15.46 -14.16
N VAL A 76 12.41 14.29 -13.66
CA VAL A 76 13.27 13.42 -12.84
C VAL A 76 14.52 12.98 -13.62
N ALA A 77 14.40 12.76 -14.93
CA ALA A 77 15.54 12.46 -15.79
C ALA A 77 16.55 13.61 -15.81
N LYS A 78 16.07 14.85 -15.95
CA LYS A 78 16.88 16.07 -15.99
C LYS A 78 17.47 16.46 -14.64
N THR A 79 16.69 16.39 -13.56
CA THR A 79 17.12 16.81 -12.22
C THR A 79 17.93 15.73 -11.52
N GLY A 80 17.69 14.46 -11.86
CA GLY A 80 18.24 13.33 -11.12
C GLY A 80 17.73 13.25 -9.66
N GLU A 81 16.64 13.94 -9.34
CA GLU A 81 16.00 13.93 -8.03
C GLU A 81 14.81 12.96 -8.02
N ALA A 82 14.79 12.04 -7.05
CA ALA A 82 13.70 11.08 -6.92
C ALA A 82 12.41 11.75 -6.43
N GLU A 83 11.30 11.36 -7.04
CA GLU A 83 9.96 11.75 -6.61
C GLU A 83 9.27 10.55 -5.98
N ILE A 84 9.25 10.49 -4.65
CA ILE A 84 8.69 9.36 -3.90
C ILE A 84 7.30 9.74 -3.35
N ASN A 85 6.34 8.82 -3.46
CA ASN A 85 4.97 8.95 -2.96
C ASN A 85 4.28 10.26 -3.39
N LYS A 86 4.50 10.68 -4.64
CA LYS A 86 3.90 11.91 -5.16
C LYS A 86 2.48 11.65 -5.66
N PRO A 87 1.53 12.56 -5.38
CA PRO A 87 0.23 12.51 -5.99
C PRO A 87 0.37 12.74 -7.50
N HIS A 88 -0.39 12.00 -8.28
CA HIS A 88 -0.37 12.10 -9.72
C HIS A 88 -1.78 11.82 -10.26
N ARG A 89 -2.31 12.75 -11.05
CA ARG A 89 -3.67 12.65 -11.57
C ARG A 89 -3.64 12.15 -13.00
N ILE A 90 -4.28 10.99 -13.23
CA ILE A 90 -4.43 10.38 -14.56
C ILE A 90 -5.90 10.03 -14.78
N LYS A 91 -6.49 10.43 -15.91
CA LYS A 91 -7.88 10.18 -16.31
C LYS A 91 -8.86 10.58 -15.20
N GLY A 92 -8.58 11.71 -14.54
CA GLY A 92 -9.39 12.23 -13.44
C GLY A 92 -9.22 11.51 -12.09
N GLN A 93 -8.44 10.42 -12.02
CA GLN A 93 -8.19 9.66 -10.80
C GLN A 93 -6.91 10.11 -10.11
N ASN A 94 -6.95 10.27 -8.79
CA ASN A 94 -5.76 10.58 -7.98
C ASN A 94 -5.05 9.29 -7.59
N MET A 95 -3.81 9.17 -8.05
CA MET A 95 -2.91 8.06 -7.80
C MET A 95 -1.73 8.53 -6.96
N VAL A 96 -1.04 7.58 -6.34
CA VAL A 96 0.27 7.83 -5.73
C VAL A 96 1.30 7.11 -6.58
N VAL A 97 2.34 7.82 -6.99
CA VAL A 97 3.41 7.30 -7.85
C VAL A 97 4.77 7.55 -7.22
N GLN A 98 5.74 6.77 -7.67
CA GLN A 98 7.15 7.05 -7.46
C GLN A 98 7.89 7.09 -8.80
N ARG A 99 8.92 7.93 -8.87
CA ARG A 99 9.82 8.08 -10.01
C ARG A 99 11.25 8.12 -9.48
N ILE A 100 12.05 7.14 -9.84
CA ILE A 100 13.38 6.91 -9.31
C ILE A 100 14.37 7.00 -10.47
N PRO A 101 15.29 7.98 -10.47
CA PRO A 101 16.34 8.05 -11.49
C PRO A 101 17.34 6.92 -11.25
N ILE A 102 17.62 6.15 -12.29
CA ILE A 102 18.66 5.13 -12.31
C ILE A 102 19.93 5.82 -12.80
N LYS A 103 20.98 5.79 -11.97
CA LYS A 103 22.24 6.47 -12.24
C LYS A 103 23.36 5.47 -12.49
N GLN A 104 24.19 5.75 -13.49
CA GLN A 104 25.45 5.06 -13.75
C GLN A 104 26.54 6.14 -13.85
N ASP A 105 27.62 5.97 -13.09
CA ASP A 105 28.74 6.92 -13.05
C ASP A 105 28.30 8.38 -12.78
N GLY A 106 27.32 8.55 -11.90
CA GLY A 106 26.76 9.85 -11.52
C GLY A 106 25.78 10.47 -12.54
N LYS A 107 25.63 9.88 -13.73
CA LYS A 107 24.69 10.34 -14.76
C LYS A 107 23.41 9.53 -14.73
N VAL A 108 22.27 10.18 -14.92
CA VAL A 108 20.99 9.48 -15.08
C VAL A 108 21.00 8.77 -16.43
N VAL A 109 20.78 7.45 -16.43
CA VAL A 109 20.70 6.63 -17.65
C VAL A 109 19.27 6.20 -17.97
N ALA A 110 18.42 6.14 -16.93
CA ALA A 110 17.01 5.81 -17.08
C ALA A 110 16.21 6.37 -15.89
N VAL A 111 14.88 6.37 -16.00
CA VAL A 111 13.99 6.67 -14.89
C VAL A 111 12.97 5.54 -14.76
N PHE A 112 12.88 4.97 -13.56
CA PHE A 112 11.89 3.98 -13.19
C PHE A 112 10.67 4.66 -12.57
N GLY A 113 9.50 4.46 -13.16
CA GLY A 113 8.22 4.96 -12.68
C GLY A 113 7.30 3.82 -12.26
N GLN A 114 6.69 3.93 -11.08
CA GLN A 114 5.75 2.94 -10.57
C GLN A 114 4.54 3.61 -9.91
N VAL A 115 3.36 3.09 -10.20
CA VAL A 115 2.13 3.39 -9.46
C VAL A 115 2.17 2.62 -8.13
N MET A 116 2.05 3.32 -7.00
CA MET A 116 1.98 2.70 -5.67
C MET A 116 0.54 2.36 -5.30
N PHE A 117 -0.37 3.32 -5.51
CA PHE A 117 -1.79 3.18 -5.18
C PHE A 117 -2.64 3.70 -6.34
N LYS A 118 -3.54 2.84 -6.85
CA LYS A 118 -4.47 3.17 -7.95
C LYS A 118 -5.54 4.16 -7.50
N HIS A 119 -5.94 4.08 -6.23
CA HIS A 119 -6.79 5.08 -5.60
C HIS A 119 -6.22 5.46 -4.24
N VAL A 120 -6.00 6.76 -4.01
CA VAL A 120 -5.68 7.29 -2.67
C VAL A 120 -6.73 6.86 -1.63
N SER A 121 -7.97 6.63 -2.07
CA SER A 121 -9.08 6.16 -1.23
C SER A 121 -8.87 4.74 -0.68
N ASP A 122 -8.02 3.90 -1.24
CA ASP A 122 -7.84 2.53 -0.74
C ASP A 122 -7.12 2.52 0.62
N VAL A 123 -6.19 3.46 0.81
CA VAL A 123 -5.58 3.73 2.13
C VAL A 123 -6.62 4.30 3.09
N GLY A 124 -7.49 5.19 2.60
CA GLY A 124 -8.59 5.76 3.38
C GLY A 124 -9.62 4.71 3.83
N LYS A 125 -9.97 3.74 2.97
CA LYS A 125 -10.87 2.64 3.30
C LYS A 125 -10.29 1.76 4.40
N LEU A 126 -9.03 1.36 4.28
CA LEU A 126 -8.37 0.54 5.29
C LEU A 126 -8.26 1.27 6.64
N ALA A 127 -7.92 2.56 6.63
CA ALA A 127 -7.90 3.38 7.83
C ALA A 127 -9.31 3.53 8.46
N LYS A 128 -10.35 3.66 7.62
CA LYS A 128 -11.74 3.74 8.05
C LYS A 128 -12.23 2.42 8.66
N ASP A 129 -11.89 1.29 8.04
CA ASP A 129 -12.24 -0.04 8.55
C ASP A 129 -11.54 -0.32 9.89
N LEU A 130 -10.27 0.06 10.02
CA LEU A 130 -9.54 -0.03 11.28
C LEU A 130 -10.18 0.84 12.37
N SER A 131 -10.51 2.09 12.06
CA SER A 131 -11.18 3.00 12.98
C SER A 131 -12.55 2.47 13.40
N PHE A 132 -13.31 1.90 12.45
CA PHE A 132 -14.59 1.25 12.72
C PHE A 132 -14.44 0.04 13.67
N LEU A 133 -13.46 -0.83 13.42
CA LEU A 133 -13.15 -1.97 14.30
C LEU A 133 -12.76 -1.53 15.71
N GLN A 134 -11.92 -0.49 15.83
CA GLN A 134 -11.53 0.08 17.12
C GLN A 134 -12.75 0.63 17.89
N SER A 135 -13.66 1.32 17.19
CA SER A 135 -14.88 1.84 17.83
C SER A 135 -15.78 0.72 18.36
N LYS A 136 -15.95 -0.39 17.62
CA LYS A 136 -16.69 -1.56 18.08
C LYS A 136 -16.05 -2.24 19.30
N LEU A 137 -14.74 -2.42 19.29
CA LEU A 137 -14.02 -2.97 20.46
C LEU A 137 -14.27 -2.12 21.70
N LYS A 138 -14.16 -0.80 21.58
CA LYS A 138 -14.42 0.12 22.68
C LYS A 138 -15.85 -0.01 23.21
N MET A 139 -16.85 -0.09 22.32
CA MET A 139 -18.25 -0.30 22.72
C MET A 139 -18.44 -1.62 23.47
N TYR A 140 -17.85 -2.72 22.99
CA TYR A 140 -17.95 -4.01 23.68
C TYR A 140 -17.25 -4.02 25.04
N GLU A 141 -16.11 -3.34 25.17
CA GLU A 141 -15.43 -3.16 26.46
C GLU A 141 -16.30 -2.38 27.45
N GLU A 142 -16.93 -1.29 27.01
CA GLU A 142 -17.84 -0.48 27.82
C GLU A 142 -19.09 -1.28 28.25
N GLU A 143 -19.67 -2.06 27.34
CA GLU A 143 -20.82 -2.94 27.61
C GLU A 143 -20.47 -4.07 28.60
N LEU A 144 -19.30 -4.69 28.46
CA LEU A 144 -18.82 -5.70 29.42
C LEU A 144 -18.56 -5.11 30.80
N LEU A 145 -18.06 -3.88 30.89
CA LEU A 145 -17.86 -3.18 32.15
C LEU A 145 -19.20 -2.86 32.84
N THR A 146 -20.20 -2.39 32.08
CA THR A 146 -21.55 -2.14 32.61
C THR A 146 -22.21 -3.43 33.10
N LEU A 147 -22.20 -4.50 32.29
CA LEU A 147 -22.75 -5.81 32.68
C LEU A 147 -22.07 -6.40 33.93
N ARG A 148 -20.76 -6.20 34.10
CA ARG A 148 -20.03 -6.63 35.30
C ARG A 148 -20.37 -5.79 36.53
N ALA A 149 -20.48 -4.47 36.37
CA ALA A 149 -20.86 -3.57 37.45
C ALA A 149 -22.29 -3.85 37.95
N GLU A 150 -23.20 -4.20 37.04
CA GLU A 150 -24.59 -4.59 37.38
C GLU A 150 -24.67 -5.96 38.07
N ARG A 151 -23.79 -6.91 37.72
CA ARG A 151 -23.74 -8.25 38.36
C ARG A 151 -23.03 -8.28 39.70
N TYR A 152 -22.12 -7.35 39.97
CA TYR A 152 -21.37 -7.26 41.23
C TYR A 152 -21.66 -5.93 41.93
N THR A 153 -22.86 -5.80 42.48
CA THR A 153 -23.22 -4.70 43.37
C THR A 153 -22.63 -4.92 44.77
N PHE A 154 -22.61 -3.89 45.63
CA PHE A 154 -22.22 -4.04 47.04
C PHE A 154 -23.02 -5.12 47.79
N ASP A 155 -24.21 -5.46 47.30
CA ASP A 155 -25.02 -6.56 47.81
C ASP A 155 -24.47 -7.95 47.48
N SER A 156 -23.58 -8.05 46.48
CA SER A 156 -22.95 -9.29 46.01
C SER A 156 -21.71 -9.69 46.83
N ILE A 157 -21.30 -8.86 47.80
CA ILE A 157 -20.21 -9.18 48.72
C ILE A 157 -20.71 -10.20 49.75
N LEU A 158 -20.33 -11.47 49.57
CA LEU A 158 -20.63 -12.55 50.52
C LEU A 158 -19.69 -12.43 51.74
N GLY A 159 -20.09 -11.63 52.72
CA GLY A 159 -19.37 -11.46 53.98
C GLY A 159 -20.31 -11.17 55.14
N THR A 160 -20.33 -12.08 56.14
CA THR A 160 -21.15 -11.96 57.36
C THR A 160 -20.38 -11.35 58.54
N ASN A 161 -19.10 -11.00 58.36
CA ASN A 161 -18.29 -10.38 59.41
C ASN A 161 -18.88 -9.00 59.80
N PRO A 162 -19.01 -8.70 61.12
CA PRO A 162 -19.52 -7.42 61.61
C PRO A 162 -18.87 -6.18 60.99
N ALA A 163 -17.57 -6.24 60.66
CA ALA A 163 -16.83 -5.15 60.02
C ALA A 163 -17.26 -4.88 58.57
N ILE A 164 -17.64 -5.94 57.82
CA ILE A 164 -18.14 -5.81 56.44
C ILE A 164 -19.57 -5.26 56.45
N LEU A 165 -20.39 -5.67 57.42
CA LEU A 165 -21.76 -5.18 57.59
C LEU A 165 -21.83 -3.70 57.98
N SER A 166 -20.93 -3.22 58.83
CA SER A 166 -20.85 -1.81 59.21
C SER A 166 -20.43 -0.92 58.03
N LEU A 167 -19.47 -1.37 57.22
CA LEU A 167 -19.07 -0.72 55.97
C LEU A 167 -20.22 -0.64 54.97
N LYS A 168 -20.98 -1.72 54.79
CA LYS A 168 -22.16 -1.75 53.91
C LYS A 168 -23.20 -0.72 54.35
N LYS A 169 -23.53 -0.65 55.65
CA LYS A 169 -24.48 0.34 56.20
C LYS A 169 -23.98 1.80 56.07
N GLY A 170 -22.69 2.04 56.28
CA GLY A 170 -22.11 3.39 56.17
C GLY A 170 -22.17 3.96 54.74
N PHE A 171 -22.04 3.10 53.73
CA PHE A 171 -22.07 3.50 52.32
C PHE A 171 -23.48 3.90 51.85
N PHE A 172 -24.52 3.13 52.23
CA PHE A 172 -25.91 3.45 51.92
C PHE A 172 -26.36 4.80 52.49
N ARG A 173 -25.85 5.17 53.67
CA ARG A 173 -26.18 6.44 54.34
C ARG A 173 -25.55 7.68 53.68
N ARG A 174 -24.54 7.48 52.81
CA ARG A 174 -23.79 8.55 52.13
C ARG A 174 -24.26 8.80 50.69
N ILE A 175 -24.95 7.83 50.08
CA ILE A 175 -25.49 7.93 48.72
C ILE A 175 -26.95 8.40 48.72
N TYR A 176 -27.71 8.12 49.78
CA TYR A 176 -29.15 8.41 49.88
C TYR A 176 -29.53 9.38 51.01
N GLY A 177 -28.55 10.09 51.58
CA GLY A 177 -28.75 11.15 52.58
C GLY A 177 -27.91 12.36 52.22
#